data_AF-A0A6N2K7A0-F1
#
_entry.id   AF-A0A6N2K7A0-F1
#
_cell.length_a   1.000
_cell.length_b   1.000
_cell.length_c   1.000
_cell.angle_alpha   90.00
_cell.angle_beta   90.00
_cell.angle_gamma   90.00
#
_symmetry.space_group_name_H-M   'P 1'
#
loop_
_entity.id
_entity.type
_entity.pdbx_description
1 polymer ?
#
loop_
_entity_poly.entity_id
_entity_poly.type
_entity_poly.pdbx_seq_one_letter_code
_entity_poly.pdbx_strand_id
1 'polypeptide(L)'
;MENQSDDGQCSSPLHFNISHTSSLIACGVTVNSPIGIDVEEKQRKIKNNILVFARRYFSLYEVEHLSMISDSEVQRQEFVKLWTLKEAYVKALGRGFSAAPFKTFTIRAKDATNSGACPKSSSI
;
A
#
# COMPACT_ATOMS: atom_id res chain seq x y z
N MET A 1 14.76 -48.23 -25.42
CA MET A 1 15.35 -47.05 -24.76
C MET A 1 14.70 -45.83 -25.38
N GLU A 2 14.57 -44.77 -24.57
CA GLU A 2 13.93 -43.47 -24.86
C GLU A 2 12.43 -43.39 -24.56
N ASN A 3 12.16 -43.31 -23.25
CA ASN A 3 10.97 -42.69 -22.70
C ASN A 3 11.36 -41.23 -22.40
N GLN A 4 11.01 -40.28 -23.26
CA GLN A 4 11.11 -38.85 -22.97
C GLN A 4 9.73 -38.23 -23.18
N SER A 5 8.92 -38.35 -22.15
CA SER A 5 7.80 -37.46 -21.89
C SER A 5 8.06 -36.92 -20.50
N ASP A 6 8.48 -35.66 -20.40
CA ASP A 6 8.05 -34.84 -19.27
C ASP A 6 8.07 -33.38 -19.70
N ASP A 7 6.88 -32.80 -19.62
CA ASP A 7 6.53 -31.53 -20.20
C ASP A 7 7.31 -30.40 -19.52
N GLY A 8 7.94 -29.55 -20.32
CA GLY A 8 8.64 -28.33 -19.89
C GLY A 8 7.67 -27.25 -19.38
N GLN A 9 6.73 -27.62 -18.52
CA GLN A 9 5.84 -26.71 -17.83
C GLN A 9 6.67 -25.99 -16.75
N CYS A 10 7.26 -24.85 -17.11
CA CYS A 10 7.79 -23.90 -16.14
C CYS A 10 6.61 -23.38 -15.32
N SER A 11 6.26 -24.08 -14.24
CA SER A 11 5.19 -23.67 -13.33
C SER A 11 5.61 -22.34 -12.73
N SER A 12 5.00 -21.27 -13.23
CA SER A 12 5.24 -19.93 -12.76
C SER A 12 4.89 -19.86 -11.27
N PRO A 13 5.83 -19.53 -10.36
CA PRO A 13 5.56 -19.54 -8.92
C PRO A 13 4.35 -18.67 -8.57
N LEU A 14 3.42 -19.27 -7.82
CA LEU A 14 2.29 -18.56 -7.22
C LEU A 14 2.74 -17.88 -5.93
N HIS A 15 2.42 -16.60 -5.82
CA HIS A 15 2.58 -15.82 -4.61
C HIS A 15 1.21 -15.43 -4.10
N PHE A 16 1.02 -15.48 -2.79
CA PHE A 16 -0.20 -15.02 -2.16
C PHE A 16 0.10 -14.24 -0.88
N ASN A 17 -0.82 -13.35 -0.54
CA ASN A 17 -0.80 -12.65 0.73
C ASN A 17 -2.23 -12.52 1.26
N ILE A 18 -2.38 -12.65 2.57
CA ILE A 18 -3.68 -12.58 3.25
C ILE A 18 -3.63 -11.42 4.23
N SER A 19 -4.70 -10.65 4.30
CA SER A 19 -4.95 -9.70 5.38
C SER A 19 -6.39 -9.81 5.84
N HIS A 20 -6.66 -9.50 7.09
CA HIS A 20 -8.00 -9.61 7.65
C HIS A 20 -8.25 -8.54 8.71
N THR A 21 -9.52 -8.18 8.84
CA THR A 21 -10.10 -7.42 9.95
C THR A 21 -11.11 -8.31 10.67
N SER A 22 -11.83 -7.76 11.65
CA SER A 22 -12.90 -8.52 12.32
C SER A 22 -14.04 -8.94 11.38
N SER A 23 -14.25 -8.20 10.29
CA SER A 23 -15.41 -8.33 9.39
C SER A 23 -15.05 -8.68 7.94
N LEU A 24 -13.77 -8.75 7.60
CA LEU A 24 -13.30 -8.97 6.23
C LEU A 24 -12.03 -9.80 6.21
N ILE A 25 -11.95 -10.77 5.30
CA ILE A 25 -10.71 -11.44 4.90
C ILE A 25 -10.46 -11.09 3.44
N ALA A 26 -9.25 -10.66 3.13
CA ALA A 26 -8.77 -10.43 1.77
C ALA A 26 -7.61 -11.38 1.47
N CYS A 27 -7.58 -11.91 0.24
CA CYS A 27 -6.51 -12.75 -0.28
C CYS A 27 -6.13 -12.25 -1.67
N GLY A 28 -4.87 -11.85 -1.84
CA GLY A 28 -4.30 -11.47 -3.13
C GLY A 28 -3.44 -12.61 -3.65
N VAL A 29 -3.58 -12.94 -4.94
CA VAL A 29 -2.82 -14.00 -5.61
C VAL A 29 -2.21 -13.45 -6.89
N THR A 30 -0.93 -13.72 -7.11
CA THR A 30 -0.17 -13.29 -8.29
C THR A 30 0.70 -14.43 -8.81
N VAL A 31 1.03 -14.36 -10.09
CA VAL A 31 1.95 -15.27 -10.77
C VAL A 31 3.25 -14.51 -11.02
N ASN A 32 4.41 -15.11 -10.70
CA ASN A 32 5.76 -14.57 -10.97
C ASN A 32 6.10 -13.21 -10.31
N SER A 33 5.28 -12.71 -9.38
CA SER A 33 5.55 -11.47 -8.65
C SER A 33 5.14 -11.61 -7.20
N PRO A 34 5.97 -11.16 -6.24
CA PRO A 34 5.53 -10.97 -4.85
C PRO A 34 4.32 -10.03 -4.78
N ILE A 35 3.46 -10.29 -3.81
CA ILE A 35 2.29 -9.47 -3.51
C ILE A 35 2.20 -9.24 -2.01
N GLY A 36 1.76 -8.05 -1.62
CA GLY A 36 1.35 -7.73 -0.27
C GLY A 36 0.06 -6.96 -0.31
N ILE A 37 -0.91 -7.38 0.50
CA ILE A 37 -2.20 -6.72 0.64
C ILE A 37 -2.43 -6.39 2.10
N ASP A 38 -3.16 -5.31 2.33
CA ASP A 38 -3.61 -4.98 3.67
C ASP A 38 -5.02 -4.42 3.64
N VAL A 39 -5.77 -4.67 4.72
CA VAL A 39 -7.13 -4.19 4.89
C VAL A 39 -7.28 -3.68 6.32
N GLU A 40 -7.88 -2.50 6.44
CA GLU A 40 -8.13 -1.82 7.70
C GLU A 40 -9.56 -1.31 7.76
N GLU A 41 -10.15 -1.33 8.95
CA GLU A 41 -11.51 -0.82 9.15
C GLU A 41 -11.51 0.71 9.04
N LYS A 42 -12.35 1.26 8.16
CA LYS A 42 -12.46 2.72 7.98
C LYS A 42 -12.76 3.44 9.29
N GLN A 43 -13.57 2.86 10.16
CA GLN A 43 -13.99 3.44 11.44
C GLN A 43 -13.06 3.07 12.61
N ARG A 44 -11.88 2.49 12.33
CA ARG A 44 -10.92 2.11 13.37
C ARG A 44 -10.63 3.28 14.30
N LYS A 45 -11.05 3.15 15.55
CA LYS A 45 -10.81 4.15 16.61
C LYS A 45 -9.36 4.06 17.05
N ILE A 46 -8.61 5.13 16.83
CA ILE A 46 -7.24 5.26 17.32
C ILE A 46 -7.33 5.97 18.67
N LYS A 47 -7.07 5.23 19.76
CA LYS A 47 -7.20 5.73 21.14
C LYS A 47 -6.16 6.81 21.49
N ASN A 48 -5.07 6.89 20.73
CA ASN A 48 -3.91 7.74 20.99
C ASN A 48 -3.75 8.81 19.92
N ASN A 49 -2.92 9.83 20.19
CA ASN A 49 -2.62 10.90 19.24
C ASN A 49 -2.00 10.33 17.94
N ILE A 50 -2.71 10.47 16.83
CA ILE A 50 -2.36 9.95 15.50
C ILE A 50 -0.95 10.41 15.07
N LEU A 51 -0.60 11.67 15.34
CA LEU A 51 0.69 12.23 14.95
C LEU A 51 1.85 11.62 15.75
N VAL A 52 1.62 11.14 16.98
CA VAL A 52 2.64 10.42 17.76
C VAL A 52 2.94 9.07 17.11
N PHE A 53 1.90 8.35 16.65
CA PHE A 53 2.08 7.11 15.89
C PHE A 53 2.77 7.35 14.56
N ALA A 54 2.31 8.36 13.81
CA ALA A 54 2.92 8.74 12.53
C ALA A 54 4.42 9.05 12.71
N ARG A 55 4.81 9.83 13.73
CA ARG A 55 6.24 10.12 14.00
C ARG A 55 7.10 8.87 14.27
N ARG A 56 6.50 7.79 14.77
CA ARG A 56 7.22 6.54 15.05
C ARG A 56 7.43 5.68 13.80
N TYR A 57 6.48 5.66 12.87
CA TYR A 57 6.50 4.72 11.74
C TYR A 57 6.60 5.40 10.37
N PHE A 58 6.12 6.62 10.21
CA PHE A 58 6.07 7.30 8.92
C PHE A 58 7.32 8.13 8.65
N SER A 59 7.54 8.43 7.38
CA SER A 59 8.57 9.36 6.93
C SER A 59 8.22 10.80 7.32
N LEU A 60 9.21 11.69 7.29
CA LEU A 60 9.00 13.10 7.62
C LEU A 60 7.91 13.74 6.74
N TYR A 61 7.93 13.45 5.44
CA TYR A 61 6.95 13.96 4.48
C TYR A 61 5.52 13.53 4.81
N GLU A 62 5.31 12.27 5.16
CA GLU A 62 3.99 11.74 5.52
C GLU A 62 3.48 12.34 6.85
N VAL A 63 4.37 12.55 7.81
CA VAL A 63 4.04 13.22 9.09
C VAL A 63 3.64 14.67 8.85
N GLU A 64 4.40 15.41 8.04
CA GLU A 64 4.09 16.79 7.65
C GLU A 64 2.74 16.85 6.93
N HIS A 65 2.52 15.98 5.95
CA HIS A 65 1.25 15.88 5.24
C HIS A 65 0.06 15.67 6.19
N LEU A 66 0.16 14.72 7.13
CA LEU A 66 -0.89 14.50 8.13
C LEU A 66 -1.10 15.70 9.06
N SER A 67 -0.03 16.41 9.40
CA SER A 67 -0.10 17.59 10.29
C SER A 67 -0.79 18.80 9.64
N MET A 68 -0.83 18.87 8.32
CA MET A 68 -1.54 19.92 7.57
C MET A 68 -3.06 19.70 7.53
N ILE A 69 -3.55 18.51 7.88
CA ILE A 69 -4.98 18.20 7.89
C ILE A 69 -5.57 18.63 9.24
N SER A 70 -6.41 19.68 9.22
CA SER A 70 -7.03 20.22 10.44
C SER A 70 -8.25 19.43 10.92
N ASP A 71 -9.01 18.85 9.99
CA ASP A 71 -10.16 18.00 10.35
C ASP A 71 -9.67 16.66 10.90
N SER A 72 -10.04 16.37 12.15
CA SER A 72 -9.56 15.17 12.85
C SER A 72 -10.02 13.85 12.22
N GLU A 73 -11.21 13.82 11.62
CA GLU A 73 -11.75 12.61 11.01
C GLU A 73 -11.09 12.37 9.66
N VAL A 74 -10.88 13.44 8.87
CA VAL A 74 -10.10 13.36 7.62
C VAL A 74 -8.65 12.96 7.91
N GLN A 75 -8.02 13.53 8.95
CA GLN A 75 -6.66 13.18 9.35
C GLN A 75 -6.56 11.70 9.73
N ARG A 76 -7.56 11.19 10.46
CA ARG A 76 -7.64 9.77 10.85
C ARG A 76 -7.81 8.87 9.64
N GLN A 77 -8.68 9.23 8.70
CA GLN A 77 -8.88 8.46 7.47
C GLN A 77 -7.61 8.41 6.62
N GLU A 78 -6.90 9.54 6.48
CA GLU A 78 -5.64 9.57 5.73
C GLU A 78 -4.54 8.78 6.45
N PHE A 79 -4.48 8.83 7.79
CA PHE A 79 -3.55 7.99 8.55
C PHE A 79 -3.81 6.50 8.31
N VAL A 80 -5.07 6.05 8.40
CA VAL A 80 -5.42 4.63 8.17
C VAL A 80 -5.04 4.23 6.76
N LYS A 81 -5.32 5.07 5.76
CA LYS A 81 -4.94 4.83 4.37
C LYS A 81 -3.42 4.69 4.19
N LEU A 82 -2.64 5.63 4.72
CA LEU A 82 -1.17 5.57 4.65
C LEU A 82 -0.63 4.33 5.36
N TRP A 83 -1.21 3.99 6.52
CA TRP A 83 -0.86 2.79 7.28
C TRP A 83 -1.09 1.52 6.44
N THR A 84 -2.29 1.35 5.89
CA THR A 84 -2.64 0.20 5.03
C THR A 84 -1.70 0.07 3.83
N LEU A 85 -1.38 1.17 3.16
CA LEU A 85 -0.47 1.14 2.02
C LEU A 85 0.97 0.75 2.44
N LYS A 86 1.44 1.24 3.60
CA LYS A 86 2.76 0.87 4.13
C LYS A 86 2.83 -0.60 4.51
N GLU A 87 1.82 -1.12 5.20
CA GLU A 87 1.72 -2.54 5.56
C GLU A 87 1.68 -3.42 4.31
N ALA A 88 0.86 -3.06 3.32
CA ALA A 88 0.80 -3.80 2.05
C ALA A 88 2.17 -3.86 1.37
N TYR A 89 2.91 -2.75 1.30
CA TYR A 89 4.26 -2.73 0.74
C TYR A 89 5.24 -3.60 1.55
N VAL A 90 5.23 -3.49 2.88
CA VAL A 90 6.10 -4.29 3.75
C VAL A 90 5.80 -5.79 3.64
N LYS A 91 4.52 -6.16 3.53
CA LYS A 91 4.09 -7.54 3.29
C LYS A 91 4.61 -8.06 1.96
N ALA A 92 4.62 -7.25 0.91
CA ALA A 92 5.17 -7.61 -0.39
C ALA A 92 6.69 -7.87 -0.34
N LEU A 93 7.42 -7.17 0.55
CA LEU A 93 8.85 -7.39 0.76
C LEU A 93 9.19 -8.68 1.52
N GLY A 94 8.20 -9.30 2.20
CA GLY A 94 8.38 -10.57 2.91
C GLY A 94 9.29 -10.52 4.15
N ARG A 95 9.60 -9.32 4.68
CA ARG A 95 10.58 -9.15 5.79
C ARG A 95 9.98 -9.26 7.20
N GLY A 96 8.65 -9.32 7.31
CA GLY A 96 7.94 -9.28 8.59
C GLY A 96 7.98 -7.89 9.25
N PHE A 97 7.07 -7.64 10.20
CA PHE A 97 6.88 -6.32 10.81
C PHE A 97 8.11 -5.81 11.57
N SER A 98 8.84 -6.68 12.28
CA SER A 98 9.99 -6.29 13.10
C SER A 98 11.20 -5.81 12.29
N ALA A 99 11.31 -6.22 11.02
CA ALA A 99 12.37 -5.78 10.11
C ALA A 99 11.86 -4.77 9.07
N ALA A 100 10.64 -4.26 9.24
CA ALA A 100 9.98 -3.38 8.29
C ALA A 100 10.59 -1.97 8.33
N PRO A 101 11.10 -1.46 7.20
CA PRO A 101 11.83 -0.20 7.20
C PRO A 101 10.87 0.97 6.94
N PHE A 102 9.84 1.13 7.77
CA PHE A 102 8.71 2.05 7.52
C PHE A 102 9.13 3.51 7.27
N LYS A 103 10.26 3.96 7.80
CA LYS A 103 10.80 5.33 7.58
C LYS A 103 11.69 5.48 6.35
N THR A 104 12.13 4.39 5.74
CA THR A 104 13.10 4.43 4.62
C THR A 104 12.46 4.69 3.27
N PHE A 105 11.13 4.63 3.21
CA PHE A 105 10.34 4.92 2.02
C PHE A 105 9.17 5.83 2.37
N THR A 106 8.68 6.53 1.35
CA THR A 106 7.59 7.49 1.47
C THR A 106 6.52 7.16 0.46
N ILE A 107 5.27 7.14 0.91
CA ILE A 107 4.09 7.04 0.07
C ILE A 107 3.64 8.46 -0.26
N ARG A 108 3.49 8.72 -1.55
CA ARG A 108 3.01 9.99 -2.08
C ARG A 108 1.72 9.73 -2.84
N ALA A 109 0.64 10.40 -2.45
CA ALA A 109 -0.51 10.50 -3.32
C ALA A 109 -0.09 11.31 -4.55
N LYS A 110 -0.40 10.82 -5.75
CA LYS A 110 -0.38 11.70 -6.92
C LYS A 110 -1.60 12.58 -6.79
N ASP A 111 -1.40 13.90 -6.81
CA ASP A 111 -2.50 14.81 -7.06
C ASP A 111 -3.16 14.37 -8.36
N ALA A 112 -4.49 14.33 -8.38
CA ALA A 112 -5.21 14.14 -9.63
C ALA A 112 -4.85 15.32 -10.53
N THR A 113 -3.89 15.14 -11.42
CA THR A 113 -3.60 16.12 -12.46
C THR A 113 -4.87 16.24 -13.27
N ASN A 114 -5.59 17.35 -13.12
CA ASN A 114 -6.57 17.79 -14.09
C ASN A 114 -5.82 18.02 -15.41
N SER A 115 -5.64 16.96 -16.20
CA SER A 115 -5.21 17.01 -17.59
C SER A 115 -6.37 17.56 -18.43
N GLY A 116 -6.66 18.84 -18.25
CA GLY A 116 -7.67 19.60 -18.96
C GLY A 116 -7.06 20.85 -19.59
N ALA A 117 -6.24 20.66 -20.62
CA ALA A 117 -5.92 21.73 -21.58
C ALA A 117 -5.50 21.09 -22.91
N CYS A 118 -6.48 20.85 -23.77
CA CYS A 118 -6.24 20.61 -25.19
C CYS A 118 -5.84 21.97 -25.82
N PRO A 119 -4.62 22.15 -26.37
CA PRO A 119 -4.29 23.37 -27.09
C PRO A 119 -5.11 23.38 -28.38
N LYS A 120 -5.96 24.39 -28.57
CA LYS A 120 -6.61 24.61 -29.86
C LYS A 120 -5.51 24.83 -30.91
N SER A 121 -5.52 23.97 -31.93
CA SER A 121 -4.78 24.19 -33.17
C SER A 121 -5.26 25.51 -33.77
N SER A 122 -4.38 26.51 -33.80
CA SER A 122 -4.53 27.65 -34.69
C SER A 122 -3.83 27.29 -35.99
N SER A 123 -4.62 27.04 -37.02
CA SER A 123 -4.15 27.03 -38.40
C SER A 123 -3.70 28.44 -38.78
N ILE A 124 -2.47 28.56 -39.29
CA ILE A 124 -2.07 29.52 -40.31
C ILE A 124 -1.23 28.74 -41.32
#